data_AF-A0A818X2F3-F1
#
_entry.id   AF-A0A818X2F3-F1
#
_cell.length_a   1.000
_cell.length_b   1.000
_cell.length_c   1.000
_cell.angle_alpha   90.00
_cell.angle_beta   90.00
_cell.angle_gamma   90.00
#
_symmetry.space_group_name_H-M   'P 1'
#
loop_
_entity.id
_entity.type
_entity.pdbx_description
1 polymer ?
#
loop_
_entity_poly.entity_id
_entity_poly.type
_entity_poly.pdbx_seq_one_letter_code
_entity_poly.pdbx_strand_id
1 'polypeptide(L)'
;MRITIHFILIYTLLTIGVQSQGGGGGSGSRGGGSSSGSYKSNNKPCSTFECEMAIIALKVASVLIAVGIIIWSIKKWIVQCTGGRPPEENTEFINQNSRNNLNFGDNPFVDGVWSSRYYQYDKWHTSHQLLLSFNRYSYKVSGQGRDDIGSYTIDGIFCMRTLRMGLTKVYKAGTGDPIENLGHTVTIQLTWDSQHNRFRGKWYTQTNKYRGEGQFELNFEEASAPLLETNNCDWQPGLSVV
;
A
#
# COMPACT_ATOMS: atom_id res chain seq x y z
N MET A 1 -17.99 10.49 11.02
CA MET A 1 -19.12 11.45 10.98
C MET A 1 -19.29 12.20 9.64
N ARG A 2 -18.48 11.96 8.59
CA ARG A 2 -18.71 12.58 7.25
C ARG A 2 -19.54 11.70 6.28
N ILE A 3 -19.63 10.39 6.53
CA ILE A 3 -20.36 9.44 5.66
C ILE A 3 -21.88 9.62 5.75
N THR A 4 -22.40 9.96 6.93
CA THR A 4 -23.86 10.12 7.16
C THR A 4 -24.45 11.28 6.36
N ILE A 5 -23.66 12.34 6.09
CA ILE A 5 -24.12 13.53 5.36
C ILE A 5 -24.37 13.21 3.87
N HIS A 6 -23.54 12.36 3.25
CA HIS A 6 -23.70 12.03 1.83
C HIS A 6 -24.91 11.11 1.56
N PHE A 7 -25.23 10.20 2.48
CA PHE A 7 -26.43 9.36 2.35
C PHE A 7 -27.73 10.17 2.46
N ILE A 8 -27.79 11.17 3.35
CA ILE A 8 -28.97 12.04 3.51
C ILE A 8 -29.21 12.89 2.25
N LEU A 9 -28.15 13.36 1.58
CA LEU A 9 -28.22 14.20 0.38
C LEU A 9 -28.68 13.42 -0.87
N ILE A 10 -28.27 12.15 -1.01
CA ILE A 10 -28.74 11.28 -2.11
C ILE A 10 -30.20 10.89 -1.90
N TYR A 11 -30.62 10.61 -0.65
CA TYR A 11 -32.00 10.24 -0.35
C TYR A 11 -32.99 11.40 -0.56
N THR A 12 -32.58 12.64 -0.26
CA THR A 12 -33.41 13.84 -0.51
C THR A 12 -33.56 14.18 -1.99
N LEU A 13 -32.54 13.93 -2.83
CA LEU A 13 -32.67 14.15 -4.28
C LEU A 13 -33.56 13.10 -4.97
N LEU A 14 -33.67 11.89 -4.41
CA LEU A 14 -34.56 10.84 -4.92
C LEU A 14 -36.04 11.08 -4.57
N THR A 15 -36.34 11.76 -3.46
CA THR A 15 -37.73 12.04 -3.05
C THR A 15 -38.33 13.29 -3.69
N ILE A 16 -37.51 14.27 -4.12
CA ILE A 16 -38.00 15.49 -4.77
C ILE A 16 -38.52 15.24 -6.22
N GLY A 17 -38.22 14.09 -6.83
CA GLY A 17 -38.65 13.75 -8.19
C GLY A 17 -40.09 13.24 -8.37
N VAL A 18 -40.90 13.14 -7.30
CA VAL A 18 -42.24 12.52 -7.35
C VAL A 18 -43.37 13.48 -6.93
N GLN A 19 -43.26 14.78 -7.23
CA GLN A 19 -44.40 15.70 -7.17
C GLN A 19 -44.53 16.49 -8.48
N SER A 20 -44.85 15.78 -9.57
CA SER A 20 -45.56 16.42 -10.70
C SER A 20 -47.02 16.59 -10.29
N GLN A 21 -47.31 17.65 -9.54
CA GLN A 21 -48.67 18.11 -9.32
C GLN A 21 -49.29 18.48 -10.67
N GLY A 22 -50.41 17.84 -11.01
CA GLY A 22 -51.34 18.35 -12.01
C GLY A 22 -51.92 19.67 -11.51
N GLY A 23 -51.38 20.79 -11.97
CA GLY A 23 -51.93 22.13 -11.78
C GLY A 23 -52.92 22.45 -12.90
N GLY A 24 -54.21 22.47 -12.57
CA GLY A 24 -55.28 22.84 -13.47
C GLY A 24 -55.36 24.35 -13.73
N GLY A 25 -55.87 24.67 -14.93
CA GLY A 25 -56.73 25.81 -15.26
C GLY A 25 -56.44 27.20 -14.69
N GLY A 26 -56.01 28.12 -15.57
CA GLY A 26 -56.02 29.55 -15.30
C GLY A 26 -56.16 30.35 -16.61
N SER A 27 -57.38 30.79 -16.89
CA SER A 27 -57.76 31.69 -17.99
C SER A 27 -57.32 33.15 -17.73
N GLY A 28 -56.88 33.88 -18.77
CA GLY A 28 -57.04 35.35 -18.77
C GLY A 28 -55.99 36.19 -19.50
N SER A 29 -56.37 36.66 -20.69
CA SER A 29 -56.27 38.05 -21.20
C SER A 29 -54.92 38.75 -21.53
N ARG A 30 -54.79 38.98 -22.86
CA ARG A 30 -54.60 40.25 -23.62
C ARG A 30 -53.32 41.11 -23.49
N GLY A 31 -52.80 41.42 -24.69
CA GLY A 31 -51.88 42.53 -25.03
C GLY A 31 -50.48 41.98 -25.32
N GLY A 32 -49.89 42.06 -26.51
CA GLY A 32 -49.97 43.03 -27.60
C GLY A 32 -48.52 43.35 -27.97
N GLY A 33 -48.10 43.17 -29.23
CA GLY A 33 -46.75 43.56 -29.65
C GLY A 33 -46.11 42.65 -30.69
N SER A 34 -46.19 43.10 -31.94
CA SER A 34 -45.63 42.52 -33.16
C SER A 34 -44.11 42.35 -33.14
N SER A 35 -43.60 41.22 -33.66
CA SER A 35 -42.53 41.20 -34.67
C SER A 35 -42.33 39.78 -35.19
N SER A 36 -42.51 39.63 -36.50
CA SER A 36 -42.59 38.40 -37.27
C SER A 36 -41.22 37.85 -37.64
N GLY A 37 -40.84 36.72 -37.01
CA GLY A 37 -39.80 35.80 -37.49
C GLY A 37 -40.39 34.40 -37.60
N SER A 38 -40.90 34.05 -38.78
CA SER A 38 -41.62 32.80 -39.03
C SER A 38 -40.64 31.63 -39.17
N TYR A 39 -40.20 31.07 -38.06
CA TYR A 39 -39.58 29.74 -38.03
C TYR A 39 -40.72 28.71 -38.03
N LYS A 40 -40.91 28.03 -39.17
CA LYS A 40 -41.76 26.84 -39.28
C LYS A 40 -41.22 25.76 -38.33
N SER A 41 -41.73 25.75 -37.11
CA SER A 41 -41.52 24.68 -36.15
C SER A 41 -42.34 23.47 -36.60
N ASN A 42 -41.66 22.50 -37.20
CA ASN A 42 -42.21 21.17 -37.46
C ASN A 42 -42.29 20.38 -36.14
N ASN A 43 -43.21 20.78 -35.25
CA ASN A 43 -43.54 20.03 -34.05
C ASN A 43 -44.31 18.77 -34.46
N LYS A 44 -43.58 17.72 -34.86
CA LYS A 44 -44.14 16.36 -34.91
C LYS A 44 -44.47 15.97 -33.46
N PRO A 45 -45.72 15.60 -33.15
CA PRO A 45 -46.07 15.09 -31.83
C PRO A 45 -45.27 13.79 -31.63
N CYS A 46 -44.29 13.85 -30.72
CA CYS A 46 -43.53 12.67 -30.31
C CYS A 46 -44.56 11.66 -29.77
N SER A 47 -44.54 10.44 -30.28
CA SER A 47 -45.45 9.39 -29.81
C SER A 47 -45.20 9.18 -28.31
N THR A 48 -46.27 9.11 -27.51
CA THR A 48 -46.20 9.02 -26.03
C THR A 48 -45.31 7.88 -25.54
N PHE A 49 -45.23 6.79 -26.30
CA PHE A 49 -44.39 5.63 -26.01
C PHE A 49 -42.88 5.92 -26.06
N GLU A 50 -42.41 6.69 -27.04
CA GLU A 50 -40.99 7.04 -27.16
C GLU A 50 -40.52 7.93 -26.00
N CYS A 51 -41.41 8.80 -25.51
CA CYS A 51 -41.14 9.67 -24.37
C CYS A 51 -41.04 8.89 -23.05
N GLU A 52 -41.95 7.94 -22.82
CA GLU A 52 -41.95 7.12 -21.60
C GLU A 52 -40.69 6.22 -21.51
N MET A 53 -40.27 5.62 -22.63
CA MET A 53 -39.05 4.81 -22.68
C MET A 53 -37.79 5.63 -22.39
N ALA A 54 -37.72 6.87 -22.88
CA ALA A 54 -36.60 7.77 -22.59
C ALA A 54 -36.50 8.10 -21.09
N ILE A 55 -37.64 8.34 -20.42
CA ILE A 55 -37.69 8.61 -18.98
C ILE A 55 -37.23 7.40 -18.18
N ILE A 56 -37.67 6.19 -18.54
CA ILE A 56 -37.24 4.95 -17.88
C ILE A 56 -35.74 4.74 -18.06
N ALA A 57 -35.22 4.90 -19.28
CA ALA A 57 -33.80 4.75 -19.57
C ALA A 57 -32.94 5.73 -18.75
N LEU A 58 -33.38 6.99 -18.61
CA LEU A 58 -32.66 8.00 -17.81
C LEU A 58 -32.65 7.66 -16.32
N LYS A 59 -33.73 7.10 -15.77
CA LYS A 59 -33.78 6.62 -14.37
C LYS A 59 -32.86 5.43 -14.14
N VAL A 60 -32.83 4.47 -15.07
CA VAL A 60 -31.92 3.32 -14.95
C VAL A 60 -30.46 3.78 -15.02
N ALA A 61 -30.13 4.65 -15.97
CA ALA A 61 -28.79 5.19 -16.10
C ALA A 61 -28.33 5.95 -14.84
N SER A 62 -29.19 6.77 -14.24
CA SER A 62 -28.84 7.52 -13.03
C SER A 62 -28.58 6.62 -11.82
N VAL A 63 -29.36 5.54 -11.66
CA VAL A 63 -29.14 4.53 -10.61
C VAL A 63 -27.80 3.82 -10.82
N LEU A 64 -27.47 3.41 -12.04
CA LEU A 64 -26.21 2.73 -12.34
C LEU A 64 -24.99 3.63 -12.07
N ILE A 65 -25.06 4.91 -12.43
CA ILE A 65 -23.99 5.88 -12.14
C ILE A 65 -23.81 6.05 -10.62
N ALA A 66 -24.90 6.18 -9.86
CA ALA A 66 -24.84 6.31 -8.41
C ALA A 66 -24.20 5.08 -7.74
N VAL A 67 -24.57 3.87 -8.17
CA VAL A 67 -23.95 2.62 -7.70
C VAL A 67 -22.45 2.59 -8.03
N GLY A 68 -22.06 3.01 -9.23
CA GLY A 68 -20.66 3.10 -9.64
C GLY A 68 -19.84 4.03 -8.74
N ILE A 69 -20.38 5.21 -8.41
CA ILE A 69 -19.73 6.18 -7.51
C ILE A 69 -19.58 5.61 -6.09
N ILE A 70 -20.61 4.92 -5.58
CA ILE A 70 -20.56 4.30 -4.25
C ILE A 70 -19.47 3.22 -4.21
N ILE A 71 -19.44 2.31 -5.19
CA ILE A 71 -18.41 1.26 -5.27
C ILE A 71 -17.01 1.86 -5.35
N TRP A 72 -16.81 2.89 -6.17
CA TRP A 72 -15.53 3.58 -6.27
C TRP A 72 -15.11 4.25 -4.96
N SER A 73 -16.07 4.89 -4.28
CA SER A 73 -15.84 5.54 -2.98
C SER A 73 -15.48 4.54 -1.89
N ILE A 74 -16.16 3.39 -1.84
CA ILE A 74 -15.87 2.30 -0.90
C ILE A 74 -14.49 1.72 -1.18
N LYS A 75 -14.14 1.44 -2.44
CA LYS A 75 -12.80 0.95 -2.80
C LYS A 75 -11.71 1.92 -2.38
N LYS A 76 -11.88 3.21 -2.68
CA LYS A 76 -10.94 4.26 -2.29
C LYS A 76 -10.80 4.36 -0.77
N TRP A 77 -11.90 4.27 -0.03
CA TRP A 77 -11.90 4.29 1.43
C TRP A 77 -11.22 3.07 2.04
N ILE A 78 -11.50 1.86 1.53
CA ILE A 78 -10.83 0.63 1.96
C ILE A 78 -9.33 0.77 1.78
N VAL A 79 -8.86 1.16 0.59
CA VAL A 79 -7.42 1.37 0.31
C VAL A 79 -6.80 2.39 1.27
N GLN A 80 -7.50 3.49 1.56
CA GLN A 80 -7.03 4.50 2.50
C GLN A 80 -6.98 3.99 3.95
N CYS A 81 -7.91 3.11 4.33
CA CYS A 81 -7.99 2.54 5.66
C CYS A 81 -7.00 1.40 5.87
N THR A 82 -6.67 0.62 4.83
CA THR A 82 -5.74 -0.51 4.89
C THR A 82 -4.30 -0.14 4.52
N GLY A 83 -4.07 1.05 3.96
CA GLY A 83 -2.73 1.51 3.61
C GLY A 83 -1.77 1.41 4.80
N GLY A 84 -0.60 0.82 4.56
CA GLY A 84 0.45 0.67 5.56
C GLY A 84 0.29 -0.48 6.55
N ARG A 85 -0.71 -1.36 6.34
CA ARG A 85 -0.84 -2.63 7.06
C ARG A 85 -0.50 -3.80 6.12
N PRO A 86 0.30 -4.78 6.55
CA PRO A 86 0.50 -5.97 5.76
C PRO A 86 -0.84 -6.73 5.59
N PRO A 87 -1.06 -7.41 4.46
CA PRO A 87 -2.30 -8.16 4.21
C PRO A 87 -2.49 -9.31 5.21
N GLU A 88 -1.40 -9.80 5.79
CA GLU A 88 -1.36 -10.91 6.72
C GLU A 88 -0.23 -10.69 7.75
N GLU A 89 -0.31 -11.37 8.88
CA GLU A 89 0.74 -11.32 9.91
C GLU A 89 2.00 -12.06 9.44
N ASN A 90 3.16 -11.71 10.00
CA ASN A 90 4.45 -12.32 9.61
C ASN A 90 4.45 -13.85 9.72
N THR A 91 3.76 -14.41 10.72
CA THR A 91 3.63 -15.86 10.92
C THR A 91 2.81 -16.54 9.83
N GLU A 92 1.79 -15.88 9.31
CA GLU A 92 0.95 -16.38 8.22
C GLU A 92 1.70 -16.27 6.89
N PHE A 93 2.32 -15.11 6.64
CA PHE A 93 3.12 -14.83 5.45
C PHE A 93 4.20 -15.88 5.16
N ILE A 94 4.97 -16.28 6.18
CA ILE A 94 6.04 -17.26 6.01
C ILE A 94 5.52 -18.69 5.79
N ASN A 95 4.30 -18.99 6.22
CA ASN A 95 3.72 -20.33 6.17
C ASN A 95 2.84 -20.56 4.93
N GLN A 96 2.48 -19.51 4.21
CA GLN A 96 1.75 -19.63 2.95
C GLN A 96 2.48 -20.59 1.98
N ASN A 97 1.72 -21.58 1.50
CA ASN A 97 2.19 -22.65 0.61
C ASN A 97 2.77 -22.08 -0.70
N SER A 98 4.08 -21.81 -0.72
CA SER A 98 4.81 -21.71 -1.98
C SER A 98 5.05 -23.14 -2.49
N ARG A 99 4.37 -23.52 -3.57
CA ARG A 99 4.55 -24.79 -4.29
C ARG A 99 5.88 -24.85 -5.06
N ASN A 100 6.93 -24.24 -4.54
CA ASN A 100 8.21 -24.24 -5.19
C ASN A 100 9.02 -25.38 -4.58
N ASN A 101 9.08 -26.50 -5.30
CA ASN A 101 10.08 -27.54 -5.08
C ASN A 101 11.45 -26.94 -5.46
N LEU A 102 11.98 -26.06 -4.62
CA LEU A 102 13.31 -25.52 -4.83
C LEU A 102 14.31 -26.58 -4.40
N ASN A 103 15.15 -26.99 -5.35
CA ASN A 103 16.32 -27.80 -5.05
C ASN A 103 17.21 -26.99 -4.09
N PHE A 104 17.39 -27.52 -2.89
CA PHE A 104 18.09 -26.90 -1.75
C PHE A 104 19.60 -26.84 -1.96
N GLY A 105 20.06 -26.14 -3.00
CA GLY A 105 21.50 -25.95 -3.25
C GLY A 105 22.14 -25.07 -2.17
N ASP A 106 21.55 -23.90 -1.91
CA ASP A 106 22.12 -22.89 -1.03
C ASP A 106 21.10 -22.39 -0.01
N ASN A 107 21.53 -22.29 1.25
CA ASN A 107 20.74 -21.66 2.31
C ASN A 107 20.93 -20.13 2.25
N PRO A 108 19.90 -19.35 1.86
CA PRO A 108 20.04 -17.89 1.76
C PRO A 108 20.01 -17.18 3.12
N PHE A 109 19.68 -17.89 4.20
CA PHE A 109 19.62 -17.32 5.56
C PHE A 109 21.00 -17.44 6.23
N VAL A 110 21.87 -16.47 5.93
CA VAL A 110 23.27 -16.42 6.37
C VAL A 110 23.50 -15.22 7.28
N ASP A 111 24.21 -15.45 8.38
CA ASP A 111 24.64 -14.39 9.30
C ASP A 111 25.60 -13.43 8.61
N GLY A 112 25.49 -12.13 8.89
CA GLY A 112 26.47 -11.17 8.41
C GLY A 112 25.88 -9.81 8.06
N VAL A 113 26.61 -9.08 7.22
CA VAL A 113 26.23 -7.75 6.74
C VAL A 113 25.35 -7.90 5.51
N TRP A 114 24.27 -7.12 5.48
CA TRP A 114 23.31 -7.08 4.39
C TRP A 114 23.12 -5.63 3.96
N SER A 115 23.04 -5.40 2.66
CA SER A 115 22.58 -4.12 2.10
C SER A 115 21.07 -4.16 1.97
N SER A 116 20.38 -3.22 2.60
CA SER A 116 18.97 -2.94 2.37
C SER A 116 18.75 -1.75 1.43
N ARG A 117 17.69 -1.81 0.63
CA ARG A 117 17.15 -0.63 -0.06
C ARG A 117 15.63 -0.69 -0.06
N TYR A 118 15.01 0.48 -0.08
CA TYR A 118 13.55 0.56 -0.07
C TYR A 118 13.04 1.68 -0.97
N TYR A 119 11.80 1.53 -1.42
CA TYR A 119 11.12 2.50 -2.27
C TYR A 119 10.12 3.30 -1.43
N GLN A 120 10.29 4.62 -1.38
CA GLN A 120 9.45 5.56 -0.64
C GLN A 120 9.42 6.90 -1.41
N TYR A 121 8.28 7.60 -1.40
CA TYR A 121 8.12 8.90 -2.08
C TYR A 121 8.59 8.91 -3.54
N ASP A 122 8.19 7.87 -4.29
CA ASP A 122 8.55 7.69 -5.69
C ASP A 122 10.07 7.65 -5.98
N LYS A 123 10.86 7.28 -4.98
CA LYS A 123 12.32 7.18 -5.07
C LYS A 123 12.84 5.94 -4.35
N TRP A 124 13.95 5.40 -4.87
CA TRP A 124 14.76 4.41 -4.14
C TRP A 124 15.69 5.12 -3.14
N HIS A 125 15.57 4.73 -1.88
CA HIS A 125 16.50 5.08 -0.81
C HIS A 125 17.57 3.98 -0.77
N THR A 126 18.82 4.37 -1.02
CA THR A 126 19.87 3.46 -1.47
C THR A 126 20.68 2.84 -0.33
N SER A 127 21.01 1.56 -0.53
CA SER A 127 21.97 0.69 0.19
C SER A 127 22.40 1.15 1.59
N HIS A 128 21.58 0.79 2.57
CA HIS A 128 21.93 0.89 3.98
C HIS A 128 22.39 -0.47 4.50
N GLN A 129 23.55 -0.49 5.14
CA GLN A 129 24.07 -1.69 5.77
C GLN A 129 23.32 -2.00 7.07
N LEU A 130 23.01 -3.28 7.26
CA LEU A 130 22.50 -3.81 8.51
C LEU A 130 23.16 -5.16 8.82
N LEU A 131 23.25 -5.48 10.10
CA LEU A 131 23.70 -6.78 10.57
C LEU A 131 22.49 -7.66 10.83
N LEU A 132 22.46 -8.87 10.27
CA LEU A 132 21.46 -9.89 10.55
C LEU A 132 22.11 -11.16 11.13
N SER A 133 21.43 -11.76 12.10
CA SER A 133 21.77 -13.06 12.68
C SER A 133 20.54 -13.97 12.64
N PHE A 134 20.71 -15.16 12.08
CA PHE A 134 19.70 -16.18 11.82
C PHE A 134 19.92 -17.38 12.74
N ASN A 135 19.03 -17.55 13.70
CA ASN A 135 19.02 -18.74 14.54
C ASN A 135 18.24 -19.86 13.84
N ARG A 136 18.97 -20.82 13.25
CA ARG A 136 18.41 -21.96 12.51
C ARG A 136 17.59 -22.93 13.36
N TYR A 137 17.81 -22.97 14.67
CA TYR A 137 17.09 -23.87 15.57
C TYR A 137 15.72 -23.32 15.96
N SER A 138 15.62 -21.99 16.14
CA SER A 138 14.38 -21.32 16.52
C SER A 138 13.65 -20.64 15.35
N TYR A 139 14.25 -20.64 14.16
CA TYR A 139 13.76 -19.95 12.96
C TYR A 139 13.51 -18.46 13.19
N LYS A 140 14.31 -17.86 14.09
CA LYS A 140 14.27 -16.43 14.41
C LYS A 140 15.43 -15.71 13.76
N VAL A 141 15.17 -14.48 13.37
CA VAL A 141 16.18 -13.54 12.89
C VAL A 141 16.18 -12.32 13.78
N SER A 142 17.37 -11.84 14.12
CA SER A 142 17.56 -10.58 14.83
C SER A 142 18.62 -9.74 14.11
N GLY A 143 18.63 -8.43 14.38
CA GLY A 143 19.57 -7.56 13.73
C GLY A 143 19.48 -6.11 14.17
N GLN A 144 20.34 -5.29 13.58
CA GLN A 144 20.36 -3.86 13.80
C GLN A 144 20.99 -3.15 12.61
N GLY A 145 20.65 -1.88 12.44
CA GLY A 145 21.19 -1.06 11.36
C GLY A 145 20.90 0.41 11.55
N ARG A 146 21.28 1.19 10.54
CA ARG A 146 20.99 2.62 10.45
C ARG A 146 20.73 2.99 9.00
N ASP A 147 19.73 3.81 8.78
CA ASP A 147 19.44 4.45 7.50
C ASP A 147 19.31 5.97 7.66
N ASP A 148 18.81 6.64 6.63
CA ASP A 148 18.49 8.06 6.62
C ASP A 148 17.36 8.44 7.59
N ILE A 149 16.43 7.53 7.89
CA ILE A 149 15.39 7.74 8.92
C ILE A 149 16.01 7.68 10.31
N GLY A 150 16.81 6.67 10.63
CA GLY A 150 17.48 6.57 11.92
C GLY A 150 18.09 5.21 12.24
N SER A 151 18.46 5.03 13.51
CA SER A 151 18.94 3.74 14.02
C SER A 151 17.76 2.85 14.41
N TYR A 152 17.90 1.55 14.18
CA TYR A 152 16.82 0.59 14.40
C TYR A 152 17.33 -0.79 14.82
N THR A 153 16.45 -1.56 15.46
CA THR A 153 16.60 -2.99 15.68
C THR A 153 15.65 -3.76 14.76
N ILE A 154 15.98 -5.01 14.48
CA ILE A 154 15.16 -5.95 13.72
C ILE A 154 14.96 -7.21 14.54
N ASP A 155 13.72 -7.67 14.60
CA ASP A 155 13.34 -9.00 15.08
C ASP A 155 12.39 -9.63 14.07
N GLY A 156 12.44 -10.95 13.90
CA GLY A 156 11.59 -11.61 12.93
C GLY A 156 11.66 -13.12 12.95
N ILE A 157 11.02 -13.70 11.95
CA ILE A 157 10.96 -15.15 11.72
C ILE A 157 11.19 -15.43 10.25
N PHE A 158 11.77 -16.58 9.96
CA PHE A 158 12.02 -17.04 8.60
C PHE A 158 11.64 -18.51 8.42
N CYS A 159 11.40 -18.93 7.19
CA CYS A 159 11.06 -20.31 6.88
C CYS A 159 11.96 -20.83 5.76
N MET A 160 12.79 -21.83 6.05
CA MET A 160 13.67 -22.46 5.07
C MET A 160 12.89 -23.19 3.96
N ARG A 161 11.66 -23.65 4.25
CA ARG A 161 10.84 -24.36 3.27
C ARG A 161 10.23 -23.44 2.22
N THR A 162 9.73 -22.27 2.65
CA THR A 162 9.08 -21.31 1.74
C THR A 162 10.03 -20.23 1.24
N LEU A 163 11.25 -20.17 1.79
CA LEU A 163 12.24 -19.12 1.58
C LEU A 163 11.67 -17.71 1.76
N ARG A 164 10.84 -17.57 2.80
CA ARG A 164 10.22 -16.31 3.18
C ARG A 164 10.72 -15.87 4.55
N MET A 165 10.72 -14.57 4.77
CA MET A 165 10.94 -13.99 6.09
C MET A 165 9.97 -12.83 6.36
N GLY A 166 9.49 -12.76 7.60
CA GLY A 166 8.72 -11.65 8.13
C GLY A 166 9.53 -10.98 9.23
N LEU A 167 9.84 -9.70 9.04
CA LEU A 167 10.63 -8.89 9.95
C LEU A 167 9.78 -7.78 10.56
N THR A 168 10.18 -7.36 11.75
CA THR A 168 9.68 -6.23 12.50
C THR A 168 10.88 -5.34 12.80
N LYS A 169 10.93 -4.19 12.13
CA LYS A 169 11.94 -3.16 12.31
C LYS A 169 11.41 -2.10 13.27
N VAL A 170 12.15 -1.77 14.32
CA VAL A 170 11.74 -0.77 15.32
C VAL A 170 12.78 0.34 15.35
N TYR A 171 12.38 1.56 14.99
CA TYR A 171 13.27 2.71 15.07
C TYR A 171 13.46 3.18 16.52
N LYS A 172 14.69 3.57 16.85
CA LYS A 172 15.01 4.21 18.13
C LYS A 172 14.72 5.70 18.04
N ALA A 173 13.74 6.17 18.81
CA ALA A 173 13.40 7.59 18.90
C ALA A 173 14.62 8.45 19.26
N GLY A 174 14.72 9.64 18.65
CA GLY A 174 15.83 10.57 18.87
C GLY A 174 17.11 10.26 18.07
N THR A 175 17.02 9.42 17.04
CA THR A 175 18.13 9.15 16.11
C THR A 175 17.73 9.52 14.68
N GLY A 176 18.68 9.92 13.83
CA GLY A 176 18.41 10.27 12.43
C GLY A 176 17.50 11.48 12.26
N ASP A 177 16.56 11.43 11.32
CA ASP A 177 15.62 12.52 11.02
C ASP A 177 14.47 12.57 12.05
N PRO A 178 14.36 13.63 12.88
CA PRO A 178 13.31 13.73 13.88
C PRO A 178 11.89 13.90 13.32
N ILE A 179 11.75 14.27 12.04
CA ILE A 179 10.45 14.42 11.37
C ILE A 179 9.90 13.05 10.98
N GLU A 180 10.76 12.18 10.45
CA GLU A 180 10.38 10.84 9.99
C GLU A 180 10.48 9.77 11.11
N ASN A 181 11.51 9.86 11.96
CA ASN A 181 11.73 8.92 13.04
C ASN A 181 10.93 9.26 14.29
N LEU A 182 9.69 8.78 14.28
CA LEU A 182 8.78 8.84 15.43
C LEU A 182 8.94 7.67 16.42
N GLY A 183 10.05 6.91 16.36
CA GLY A 183 10.24 5.69 17.15
C GLY A 183 9.24 4.59 16.79
N HIS A 184 8.87 4.51 15.51
CA HIS A 184 7.78 3.66 15.04
C HIS A 184 8.26 2.29 14.55
N THR A 185 7.30 1.39 14.37
CA THR A 185 7.52 0.03 13.87
C THR A 185 7.20 -0.07 12.38
N VAL A 186 8.04 -0.81 11.66
CA VAL A 186 7.86 -1.15 10.25
C VAL A 186 7.84 -2.68 10.12
N THR A 187 6.79 -3.21 9.52
CA THR A 187 6.72 -4.63 9.17
C THR A 187 7.29 -4.84 7.77
N ILE A 188 8.13 -5.85 7.58
CA ILE A 188 8.78 -6.13 6.29
C ILE A 188 8.56 -7.60 5.96
N GLN A 189 8.02 -7.89 4.78
CA GLN A 189 7.71 -9.25 4.31
C GLN A 189 8.46 -9.52 3.02
N LEU A 190 9.34 -10.53 3.03
CA LEU A 190 10.28 -10.80 1.93
C LEU A 190 10.24 -12.25 1.49
N THR A 191 10.45 -12.46 0.19
CA THR A 191 10.62 -13.77 -0.45
C THR A 191 11.98 -13.82 -1.14
N TRP A 192 12.65 -14.96 -1.08
CA TRP A 192 13.89 -15.19 -1.81
C TRP A 192 13.66 -15.19 -3.33
N ASP A 193 14.45 -14.38 -4.02
CA ASP A 193 14.53 -14.29 -5.47
C ASP A 193 15.84 -14.98 -5.90
N SER A 194 15.74 -16.28 -6.21
CA SER A 194 16.89 -17.12 -6.59
C SER A 194 17.53 -16.73 -7.91
N GLN A 195 16.82 -15.99 -8.78
CA GLN A 195 17.40 -15.50 -10.03
C GLN A 195 18.43 -14.39 -9.77
N HIS A 196 18.23 -13.62 -8.69
CA HIS A 196 19.04 -12.45 -8.38
C HIS A 196 19.81 -12.58 -7.05
N ASN A 197 19.73 -13.74 -6.40
CA ASN A 197 20.37 -14.03 -5.10
C ASN A 197 20.09 -12.96 -4.04
N ARG A 198 18.81 -12.59 -3.88
CA ARG A 198 18.39 -11.55 -2.94
C ARG A 198 17.00 -11.80 -2.39
N PHE A 199 16.66 -11.16 -1.29
CA PHE A 199 15.29 -11.13 -0.79
C PHE A 199 14.57 -9.88 -1.29
N ARG A 200 13.31 -10.04 -1.72
CA ARG A 200 12.46 -8.96 -2.23
C ARG A 200 11.07 -9.05 -1.65
N GLY A 201 10.43 -7.89 -1.46
CA GLY A 201 9.04 -7.84 -1.02
C GLY A 201 8.62 -6.42 -0.66
N LYS A 202 7.85 -6.28 0.40
CA LYS A 202 7.30 -4.99 0.81
C LYS A 202 7.59 -4.66 2.28
N TRP A 203 7.70 -3.37 2.54
CA TRP A 203 7.62 -2.80 3.88
C TRP A 203 6.25 -2.15 4.09
N TYR A 204 5.82 -2.08 5.34
CA TYR A 204 4.53 -1.54 5.79
C TYR A 204 4.75 -0.77 7.08
N THR A 205 4.21 0.45 7.18
CA THR A 205 4.21 1.23 8.40
C THR A 205 2.87 1.89 8.64
N GLN A 206 2.45 1.91 9.89
CA GLN A 206 1.25 2.59 10.32
C GLN A 206 1.53 3.34 11.62
N THR A 207 1.59 4.65 11.53
CA THR A 207 1.68 5.56 12.67
C THR A 207 0.42 6.42 12.75
N ASN A 208 0.33 7.25 13.79
CA ASN A 208 -0.76 8.24 13.90
C ASN A 208 -0.67 9.34 12.83
N LYS A 209 0.51 9.58 12.25
CA LYS A 209 0.77 10.66 11.28
C LYS A 209 0.94 10.18 9.85
N TYR A 210 1.38 8.94 9.69
CA TYR A 210 1.81 8.41 8.39
C TYR A 210 1.38 6.95 8.24
N ARG A 211 0.96 6.62 7.02
CA ARG A 211 0.65 5.27 6.59
C ARG A 211 1.34 5.06 5.26
N GLY A 212 2.16 4.03 5.16
CA GLY A 212 2.99 3.82 3.99
C GLY A 212 3.28 2.36 3.75
N GLU A 213 3.40 2.02 2.48
CA GLU A 213 3.98 0.76 2.05
C GLU A 213 4.86 1.02 0.83
N GLY A 214 5.83 0.14 0.60
CA GLY A 214 6.73 0.26 -0.54
C GLY A 214 7.55 -0.99 -0.75
N GLN A 215 8.31 -1.03 -1.84
CA GLN A 215 9.19 -2.16 -2.13
C GLN A 215 10.38 -2.16 -1.18
N PHE A 216 10.84 -3.36 -0.82
CA PHE A 216 12.01 -3.57 0.04
C PHE A 216 12.88 -4.70 -0.52
N GLU A 217 14.19 -4.52 -0.50
CA GLU A 217 15.15 -5.52 -0.94
C GLU A 217 16.30 -5.68 0.06
N LEU A 218 16.76 -6.92 0.26
CA LEU A 218 17.95 -7.28 1.01
C LEU A 218 18.90 -8.08 0.13
N ASN A 219 20.15 -7.62 0.04
CA ASN A 219 21.23 -8.32 -0.63
C ASN A 219 22.28 -8.69 0.43
N PHE A 220 22.72 -9.94 0.44
CA PHE A 220 23.83 -10.35 1.29
C PHE A 220 25.09 -9.68 0.75
N GLU A 221 25.77 -8.92 1.60
CA GLU A 221 27.13 -8.50 1.31
C GLU A 221 28.00 -9.66 1.75
N GLU A 222 28.32 -10.55 0.79
CA GLU A 222 29.42 -11.47 0.99
C GLU A 222 30.58 -10.58 1.43
N ALA A 223 31.06 -10.81 2.66
CA ALA A 223 32.12 -10.02 3.21
C ALA A 223 33.23 -10.03 2.17
N SER A 224 33.36 -8.92 1.42
CA SER A 224 34.65 -8.55 0.87
C SER A 224 35.48 -8.55 2.12
N ALA A 225 36.26 -9.62 2.34
CA ALA A 225 37.04 -9.80 3.54
C ALA A 225 37.59 -8.42 3.84
N PRO A 226 37.39 -7.85 5.05
CA PRO A 226 38.07 -6.61 5.36
C PRO A 226 39.49 -6.88 4.92
N LEU A 227 40.00 -6.09 3.97
CA LEU A 227 41.42 -6.12 3.67
C LEU A 227 42.01 -5.80 5.02
N LEU A 228 42.36 -6.86 5.75
CA LEU A 228 43.29 -6.83 6.84
C LEU A 228 44.51 -6.27 6.12
N GLU A 229 44.63 -4.94 6.13
CA GLU A 229 45.92 -4.33 6.28
C GLU A 229 46.52 -5.06 7.47
N THR A 230 47.32 -6.07 7.14
CA THR A 230 48.20 -6.77 8.06
C THR A 230 49.24 -5.77 8.49
N ASN A 231 48.84 -4.80 9.29
CA ASN A 231 49.74 -3.98 10.06
C ASN A 231 50.01 -4.75 11.34
N ASN A 232 51.08 -5.55 11.27
CA ASN A 232 51.94 -5.92 12.37
C ASN A 232 51.24 -6.30 13.68
N CYS A 233 51.03 -7.60 13.84
CA CYS A 233 51.23 -8.22 15.15
C CYS A 233 52.23 -9.36 14.97
N ASP A 234 53.51 -8.98 14.98
CA ASP A 234 54.59 -9.83 15.47
C ASP A 234 54.15 -10.41 16.82
N TRP A 235 53.80 -11.69 16.81
CA TRP A 235 53.71 -12.50 18.02
C TRP A 235 54.80 -13.57 17.89
N GLN A 236 55.95 -13.30 18.49
CA GLN A 236 57.00 -14.31 18.65
C GLN A 236 56.53 -15.36 19.69
N PRO A 237 56.66 -16.66 19.40
CA PRO A 237 56.52 -17.68 20.42
C PRO A 237 57.75 -17.64 21.33
N GLY A 238 57.56 -17.10 22.54
CA GLY A 238 58.51 -17.22 23.64
C GLY A 238 58.62 -18.67 24.09
N LEU A 239 59.77 -19.25 23.74
CA LEU A 239 60.32 -20.52 24.21
C LEU A 239 60.03 -20.82 25.69
N SER A 240 59.55 -22.04 25.90
CA SER A 240 59.63 -22.76 27.17
C SER A 240 61.08 -22.84 27.65
N VAL A 241 61.34 -22.43 28.88
CA VAL A 241 62.53 -22.83 29.63
C VAL A 241 62.09 -23.34 31.00
N VAL A 242 62.22 -24.67 31.12
CA VAL A 242 62.44 -25.52 32.31
C VAL A 242 61.58 -25.28 33.55
#